data_AF-A0A2V5ITN4-F1
#
_entry.id   AF-A0A2V5ITN4-F1
#
_cell.length_a   1.000
_cell.length_b   1.000
_cell.length_c   1.000
_cell.angle_alpha   90.00
_cell.angle_beta   90.00
_cell.angle_gamma   90.00
#
_symmetry.space_group_name_H-M   'P 1'
#
loop_
_entity.id
_entity.type
_entity.pdbx_description
1 polymer ?
#
loop_
_entity_poly.entity_id
_entity_poly.type
_entity_poly.pdbx_seq_one_letter_code
_entity_poly.pdbx_strand_id
1 'polypeptide(L)'
;MTRKSTTSSTSSDVPYHVMKAELDEGGLKPGNNDRDFTVFLDLKSEHSRKFLESLREHVQFRGFEWGELLSSEALRRTCAEIFVENVGKTYWGTEENRRKYLMKEAIKDPNSLCVYPDRREE
;
A
#
# COMPACT_ATOMS: atom_id res chain seq x y z
N MET A 1 21.19 -30.05 -48.22
CA MET A 1 22.26 -29.50 -47.37
C MET A 1 22.03 -27.99 -47.24
N THR A 2 20.98 -27.60 -46.50
CA THR A 2 20.99 -27.10 -45.10
C THR A 2 21.37 -25.62 -44.99
N ARG A 3 20.34 -24.76 -45.05
CA ARG A 3 20.37 -23.36 -44.63
C ARG A 3 20.51 -23.33 -43.10
N LYS A 4 21.55 -22.70 -42.56
CA LYS A 4 21.60 -22.36 -41.13
C LYS A 4 20.91 -21.01 -40.93
N SER A 5 19.66 -21.08 -40.47
CA SER A 5 18.95 -19.96 -39.86
C SER A 5 19.67 -19.59 -38.57
N THR A 6 20.00 -18.31 -38.40
CA THR A 6 20.45 -17.76 -37.13
C THR A 6 19.19 -17.33 -36.38
N THR A 7 18.74 -18.13 -35.42
CA THR A 7 17.63 -17.76 -34.54
C THR A 7 18.19 -17.05 -33.31
N SER A 8 17.68 -15.85 -33.14
CA SER A 8 17.89 -14.92 -32.05
C SER A 8 17.29 -15.42 -30.72
N SER A 9 17.84 -14.88 -29.64
CA SER A 9 17.16 -14.54 -28.38
C SER A 9 16.60 -15.69 -27.54
N THR A 10 17.16 -15.83 -26.34
CA THR A 10 16.38 -16.19 -25.16
C THR A 10 16.66 -15.10 -24.15
N SER A 11 15.82 -14.06 -24.14
CA SER A 11 15.81 -13.11 -23.03
C SER A 11 15.42 -13.91 -21.80
N SER A 12 16.26 -13.85 -20.78
CA SER A 12 15.90 -14.34 -19.46
C SER A 12 14.75 -13.48 -18.95
N ASP A 13 13.51 -13.97 -19.11
CA ASP A 13 12.32 -13.44 -18.45
C ASP A 13 12.48 -13.65 -16.94
N VAL A 14 13.27 -12.79 -16.32
CA VAL A 14 13.15 -12.52 -14.90
C VAL A 14 11.93 -11.60 -14.78
N PRO A 15 10.84 -12.02 -14.11
CA PRO A 15 9.66 -11.18 -13.96
C PRO A 15 10.09 -9.84 -13.38
N TYR A 16 9.83 -8.75 -14.12
CA TYR A 16 10.15 -7.41 -13.66
C TYR A 16 9.37 -7.13 -12.38
N HIS A 17 10.05 -7.24 -11.25
CA HIS A 17 9.46 -7.03 -9.95
C HIS A 17 9.53 -5.53 -9.66
N VAL A 18 8.48 -4.80 -10.07
CA VAL A 18 8.37 -3.33 -9.97
C VAL A 18 8.86 -2.81 -8.61
N MET A 19 8.43 -3.45 -7.51
CA MET A 19 8.82 -3.04 -6.16
C MET A 19 10.32 -3.23 -5.86
N LYS A 20 10.99 -4.21 -6.49
CA LYS A 20 12.42 -4.47 -6.32
C LYS A 20 13.23 -3.46 -7.13
N ALA A 21 12.82 -3.16 -8.36
CA ALA A 21 13.47 -2.16 -9.20
C ALA A 21 13.44 -0.77 -8.54
N GLU A 22 12.28 -0.38 -8.00
CA GLU A 22 12.10 0.88 -7.29
C GLU A 22 12.91 0.97 -5.97
N LEU A 23 13.15 -0.15 -5.29
CA LEU A 23 14.04 -0.23 -4.12
C LEU A 23 15.52 -0.13 -4.55
N ASP A 24 15.91 -0.82 -5.62
CA ASP A 24 17.28 -0.85 -6.15
C ASP A 24 17.69 0.53 -6.73
N GLU A 25 16.75 1.26 -7.33
CA GLU A 25 16.95 2.60 -7.90
C GLU A 25 16.84 3.74 -6.86
N GLY A 26 16.44 3.41 -5.62
CA GLY A 26 16.34 4.38 -4.53
C GLY A 26 15.09 5.28 -4.58
N GLY A 27 14.15 4.99 -5.47
CA GLY A 27 12.80 5.58 -5.49
C GLY A 27 12.01 5.22 -4.23
N LEU A 28 12.22 4.01 -3.70
CA LEU A 28 11.68 3.55 -2.43
C LEU A 28 12.79 3.50 -1.37
N LYS A 29 12.72 4.39 -0.38
CA LYS A 29 13.58 4.30 0.83
C LYS A 29 12.82 3.57 1.94
N PRO A 30 13.47 2.73 2.77
CA PRO A 30 12.83 1.96 3.86
C PRO A 30 12.06 2.76 4.94
N GLY A 31 11.92 4.08 4.82
CA GLY A 31 11.06 4.91 5.67
C GLY A 31 10.10 5.83 4.90
N ASN A 32 10.26 5.97 3.58
CA ASN A 32 9.35 6.78 2.76
C ASN A 32 8.04 6.04 2.49
N ASN A 33 8.10 4.73 2.27
CA ASN A 33 6.93 3.92 1.93
C ASN A 33 5.82 4.03 2.99
N ASP A 34 6.18 3.99 4.28
CA ASP A 34 5.25 4.12 5.40
C ASP A 34 4.63 5.53 5.47
N ARG A 35 5.44 6.57 5.24
CA ARG A 35 4.99 7.96 5.24
C ARG A 35 4.09 8.25 4.05
N ASP A 36 4.50 7.86 2.86
CA ASP A 36 3.77 8.09 1.63
C ASP A 36 2.47 7.30 1.63
N PHE A 37 2.47 6.11 2.23
CA PHE A 37 1.26 5.33 2.48
C PHE A 37 0.30 6.03 3.44
N THR A 38 0.75 6.55 4.59
CA THR A 38 -0.18 7.26 5.49
C THR A 38 -0.63 8.61 4.94
N VAL A 39 0.20 9.27 4.12
CA VAL A 39 -0.19 10.47 3.37
C VAL A 39 -1.24 10.15 2.31
N PHE A 40 -1.12 9.02 1.60
CA PHE A 40 -2.14 8.55 0.66
C PHE A 40 -3.50 8.32 1.35
N LEU A 41 -3.48 7.86 2.60
CA LEU A 41 -4.70 7.71 3.41
C LEU A 41 -5.20 9.02 4.04
N ASP A 42 -4.56 10.14 3.71
CA ASP A 42 -4.78 11.47 4.28
C ASP A 42 -4.76 11.48 5.81
N LEU A 43 -3.93 10.61 6.42
CA LEU A 43 -3.75 10.57 7.86
C LEU A 43 -2.81 11.69 8.29
N LYS A 44 -3.13 12.35 9.41
CA LYS A 44 -2.19 13.29 10.03
C LYS A 44 -0.92 12.54 10.45
N SER A 45 0.22 13.17 10.24
CA SER A 45 1.54 12.59 10.56
C SER A 45 1.67 12.17 12.03
N GLU A 46 1.08 12.93 12.95
CA GLU A 46 1.06 12.66 14.40
C GLU A 46 0.37 11.34 14.79
N HIS A 47 -0.47 10.79 13.91
CA HIS A 47 -1.19 9.55 14.12
C HIS A 47 -0.66 8.39 13.26
N SER A 48 0.23 8.67 12.31
CA SER A 48 0.75 7.68 11.35
C SER A 48 1.46 6.52 12.02
N ARG A 49 2.28 6.78 13.06
CA ARG A 49 3.01 5.73 13.77
C ARG A 49 2.07 4.71 14.40
N LYS A 50 1.07 5.17 15.16
CA LYS A 50 0.11 4.29 15.85
C LYS A 50 -0.73 3.50 14.85
N PHE A 51 -1.10 4.13 13.74
CA PHE A 51 -1.80 3.45 12.64
C PHE A 51 -0.96 2.29 12.07
N LEU A 52 0.31 2.54 11.76
CA LEU A 52 1.23 1.53 11.22
C LEU A 52 1.50 0.40 12.22
N GLU A 53 1.62 0.71 13.51
CA GLU A 53 1.72 -0.29 14.57
C GLU A 53 0.47 -1.20 14.58
N SER A 54 -0.74 -0.63 14.58
CA SER A 54 -1.98 -1.42 14.51
C SER A 54 -2.14 -2.23 13.21
N LEU A 55 -1.67 -1.70 12.08
CA LEU A 55 -1.68 -2.42 10.81
C LEU A 55 -0.75 -3.63 10.85
N ARG A 56 0.47 -3.46 11.36
CA ARG A 56 1.44 -4.56 11.50
C ARG A 56 0.94 -5.61 12.48
N GLU A 57 0.40 -5.21 13.63
CA GLU A 57 -0.21 -6.10 14.60
C GLU A 57 -1.38 -6.89 13.99
N HIS A 58 -2.25 -6.24 13.21
CA HIS A 58 -3.36 -6.92 12.55
C HIS A 58 -2.89 -8.02 11.60
N VAL A 59 -1.88 -7.74 10.77
CA VAL A 59 -1.36 -8.73 9.81
C VAL A 59 -0.62 -9.86 10.55
N GLN A 60 0.22 -9.53 11.54
CA GLN A 60 1.04 -10.51 12.25
C GLN A 60 0.22 -11.38 13.23
N PHE A 61 -0.69 -10.78 13.99
CA PHE A 61 -1.41 -11.48 15.06
C PHE A 61 -2.57 -12.33 14.54
N ARG A 62 -3.15 -11.99 13.38
CA ARG A 62 -4.25 -12.75 12.79
C ARG A 62 -3.80 -13.98 12.00
N GLY A 63 -2.50 -14.23 11.92
CA GLY A 63 -1.95 -15.44 11.30
C GLY A 63 -2.07 -15.47 9.78
N PHE A 64 -2.15 -14.31 9.12
CA PHE A 64 -2.06 -14.26 7.67
C PHE A 64 -0.60 -14.43 7.27
N GLU A 65 -0.28 -15.55 6.64
CA GLU A 65 1.06 -15.76 6.08
C GLU A 65 1.24 -14.89 4.84
N TRP A 66 2.43 -14.29 4.71
CA TRP A 66 2.69 -13.35 3.61
C TRP A 66 2.53 -14.03 2.24
N GLY A 67 2.92 -15.30 2.14
CA GLY A 67 2.76 -16.07 0.91
C GLY A 67 1.29 -16.22 0.49
N GLU A 68 0.39 -16.43 1.45
CA GLU A 68 -1.05 -16.61 1.20
C GLU A 68 -1.71 -15.30 0.77
N LEU A 69 -1.36 -14.20 1.45
CA LEU A 69 -1.81 -12.86 1.06
C LEU A 69 -1.28 -12.49 -0.32
N LEU A 70 -0.07 -12.90 -0.70
CA LEU A 70 0.46 -12.62 -2.03
C LEU A 70 -0.27 -13.44 -3.12
N SER A 71 -0.59 -14.70 -2.85
CA SER A 71 -1.17 -15.61 -3.85
C SER A 71 -2.70 -15.52 -3.98
N SER A 72 -3.42 -14.92 -3.04
CA SER A 72 -4.89 -14.92 -3.01
C SER A 72 -5.49 -13.54 -2.83
N GLU A 73 -6.17 -13.03 -3.86
CA GLU A 73 -6.94 -11.78 -3.76
C GLU A 73 -8.07 -11.89 -2.72
N ALA A 74 -8.73 -13.04 -2.66
CA ALA A 74 -9.80 -13.27 -1.69
C ALA A 74 -9.28 -13.11 -0.25
N LEU A 75 -8.10 -13.67 0.06
CA LEU A 75 -7.51 -13.52 1.39
C LEU A 75 -7.05 -12.08 1.66
N ARG A 76 -6.51 -11.37 0.66
CA ARG A 76 -6.21 -9.93 0.81
C ARG A 76 -7.45 -9.12 1.15
N ARG A 77 -8.56 -9.39 0.43
CA ARG A 77 -9.83 -8.71 0.66
C ARG A 77 -10.37 -8.98 2.05
N THR A 78 -10.42 -10.25 2.47
CA THR A 78 -10.83 -10.63 3.82
C THR A 78 -9.95 -9.99 4.89
N CYS A 79 -8.63 -10.00 4.72
CA CYS A 79 -7.70 -9.35 5.64
C CYS A 79 -7.97 -7.84 5.76
N ALA A 80 -8.21 -7.16 4.64
CA ALA A 80 -8.53 -5.74 4.61
C ALA A 80 -9.91 -5.43 5.25
N GLU A 81 -10.94 -6.23 4.96
CA GLU A 81 -12.28 -6.08 5.54
C GLU A 81 -12.24 -6.21 7.07
N ILE A 82 -11.53 -7.22 7.59
CA ILE A 82 -11.35 -7.42 9.03
C ILE A 82 -10.56 -6.24 9.64
N PHE A 83 -9.57 -5.71 8.94
CA PHE A 83 -8.84 -4.53 9.41
C PHE A 83 -9.75 -3.31 9.52
N VAL A 84 -10.54 -3.03 8.47
CA VAL A 84 -11.44 -1.87 8.44
C VAL A 84 -12.47 -1.97 9.57
N GLU A 85 -13.02 -3.17 9.79
CA GLU A 85 -14.00 -3.42 10.85
C GLU A 85 -13.44 -3.20 12.26
N ASN A 86 -12.22 -3.70 12.54
CA ASN A 86 -11.65 -3.69 13.89
C ASN A 86 -10.82 -2.43 14.21
N VAL A 87 -10.08 -1.93 13.22
CA VAL A 87 -9.12 -0.83 13.39
C VAL A 87 -9.56 0.38 12.59
N GLY A 88 -10.02 0.19 11.35
CA GLY A 88 -10.37 1.29 10.46
C GLY A 88 -11.47 2.20 11.01
N LYS A 89 -12.46 1.67 11.71
CA LYS A 89 -13.52 2.48 12.36
C LYS A 89 -12.97 3.51 13.36
N THR A 90 -11.82 3.26 13.98
CA THR A 90 -11.16 4.24 14.84
C THR A 90 -10.72 5.49 14.07
N TYR A 91 -10.33 5.35 12.80
CA TYR A 91 -9.82 6.44 11.98
C TYR A 91 -10.93 7.07 11.10
N TRP A 92 -11.78 6.23 10.50
CA TRP A 92 -12.76 6.65 9.48
C TRP A 92 -14.23 6.56 9.93
N GLY A 93 -14.52 5.89 11.05
CA GLY A 93 -15.89 5.45 11.39
C GLY A 93 -16.87 6.55 11.81
N THR A 94 -16.40 7.62 12.44
CA THR A 94 -17.26 8.74 12.88
C THR A 94 -16.72 10.07 12.37
N GLU A 95 -17.58 11.09 12.29
CA GLU A 95 -17.17 12.46 11.94
C GLU A 95 -16.12 13.01 12.92
N GLU A 96 -16.27 12.72 14.22
CA GLU A 96 -15.31 13.12 15.24
C GLU A 96 -13.94 12.47 15.01
N ASN A 97 -13.92 11.15 14.76
CA ASN A 97 -12.70 10.43 14.46
C ASN A 97 -12.05 10.95 13.18
N ARG A 98 -12.83 11.20 12.12
CA ARG A 98 -12.31 11.75 10.87
C ARG A 98 -11.68 13.13 11.08
N ARG A 99 -12.30 14.04 11.86
CA ARG A 99 -11.69 15.34 12.22
C ARG A 99 -10.43 15.21 13.05
N LYS A 100 -10.37 14.20 13.91
CA LYS A 100 -9.21 13.91 14.74
C LYS A 100 -8.05 13.37 13.91
N TYR A 101 -8.29 12.38 13.07
CA TYR A 101 -7.22 11.59 12.45
C TYR A 101 -6.86 12.01 11.02
N LEU A 102 -7.79 12.61 10.25
CA LEU A 102 -7.57 12.95 8.84
C LEU A 102 -7.13 14.40 8.63
N MET A 103 -6.40 14.64 7.54
CA MET A 103 -6.05 15.97 7.06
C MET A 103 -7.31 16.80 6.77
N LYS A 104 -7.22 18.13 6.87
CA LYS A 104 -8.40 19.02 6.74
C LYS A 104 -9.00 18.96 5.34
N GLU A 105 -8.15 18.77 4.35
CA GLU A 105 -8.46 18.72 2.91
C GLU A 105 -9.36 17.51 2.63
N ALA A 106 -8.99 16.35 3.18
CA ALA A 106 -9.74 15.10 3.12
C ALA A 106 -11.16 15.17 3.75
N ILE A 107 -11.38 16.09 4.69
CA ILE A 107 -12.70 16.29 5.31
C ILE A 107 -13.58 17.23 4.47
N LYS A 108 -12.97 18.20 3.78
CA LYS A 108 -13.68 19.20 2.98
C LYS A 108 -14.25 18.62 1.69
N ASP A 109 -13.54 17.68 1.08
CA ASP A 109 -13.98 16.97 -0.12
C ASP A 109 -13.87 15.45 0.10
N PRO A 110 -14.96 14.78 0.49
CA PRO A 110 -14.96 13.33 0.68
C PRO A 110 -14.57 12.55 -0.59
N ASN A 111 -14.75 13.13 -1.78
CA ASN A 111 -14.36 12.50 -3.04
C ASN A 111 -12.85 12.59 -3.31
N SER A 112 -12.11 13.39 -2.53
CA SER A 112 -10.65 13.47 -2.63
C SER A 112 -9.90 12.46 -1.75
N LEU A 113 -10.62 11.68 -0.94
CA LEU A 113 -10.04 10.66 -0.05
C LEU A 113 -9.40 9.53 -0.86
N CYS A 114 -8.20 9.11 -0.44
CA CYS A 114 -7.51 7.93 -1.01
C CYS A 114 -7.28 8.02 -2.53
N VAL A 115 -7.17 9.24 -3.07
CA VAL A 115 -6.75 9.45 -4.46
C VAL A 115 -5.23 9.34 -4.50
N TYR A 116 -4.72 8.39 -5.28
CA TYR A 116 -3.28 8.23 -5.49
C TYR A 116 -2.70 9.56 -5.97
N PRO A 117 -1.55 10.02 -5.45
CA PRO A 117 -1.13 11.40 -5.67
C PRO A 117 -0.69 11.61 -7.12
N ASP A 118 -1.62 11.99 -7.98
CA ASP A 118 -1.34 12.84 -9.15
C ASP A 118 -1.25 14.32 -8.72
N ARG A 119 -1.54 14.64 -7.45
CA ARG A 119 -1.79 16.01 -6.95
C ARG A 119 -0.72 16.58 -6.01
N ARG A 120 0.46 15.96 -5.87
CA ARG A 120 1.48 16.44 -4.90
C ARG A 120 2.90 16.49 -5.46
N GLU A 121 3.04 16.82 -6.73
CA GLU A 121 4.27 17.44 -7.26
C GLU A 121 4.06 18.97 -7.29
N GLU A 122 4.43 19.63 -6.19
CA GLU A 122 4.87 21.03 -6.16
C GLU A 122 6.17 21.12 -5.37
#